data_AF-A0A973MD67-F1
#
_entry.id   AF-A0A973MD67-F1
#
_cell.length_a   1.000
_cell.length_b   1.000
_cell.length_c   1.000
_cell.angle_alpha   90.00
_cell.angle_beta   90.00
_cell.angle_gamma   90.00
#
_symmetry.space_group_name_H-M   'P 1'
#
loop_
_entity.id
_entity.type
_entity.pdbx_description
1 polymer ?
#
loop_
_entity_poly.entity_id
_entity_poly.type
_entity_poly.pdbx_seq_one_letter_code
_entity_poly.pdbx_strand_id
1 'polypeptide(L)'
;MTTTDIQETNVTTGATVWLTGLPSAGKTTIAYELAGRLREEGHLVEVLDGDEIREFISAGLGFSREDRHTNVQRIGFLAELLARNGVKALVPVIAP
;
A
#
# COMPACT_ATOMS: atom_id res chain seq x y z
N MET A 1 -36.76 19.37 20.71
CA MET A 1 -36.56 17.98 20.26
C MET A 1 -35.83 18.04 18.92
N THR A 2 -34.51 18.16 18.98
CA THR A 2 -33.59 18.06 17.84
C THR A 2 -32.31 17.49 18.44
N THR A 3 -32.24 16.16 18.46
CA THR A 3 -31.02 15.44 18.82
C THR A 3 -30.04 15.71 17.70
N THR A 4 -29.03 16.55 17.97
CA THR A 4 -27.86 16.70 17.12
C THR A 4 -27.13 15.35 17.15
N ASP A 5 -27.31 14.55 16.10
CA ASP A 5 -26.48 13.38 15.85
C ASP A 5 -25.04 13.89 15.65
N ILE A 6 -24.24 13.80 16.71
CA ILE A 6 -22.79 13.90 16.61
C ILE A 6 -22.38 12.64 15.86
N GLN A 7 -22.17 12.75 14.54
CA GLN A 7 -21.46 11.73 13.78
C GLN A 7 -20.12 11.52 14.49
N GLU A 8 -19.96 10.37 15.15
CA GLU A 8 -18.65 9.91 15.57
C GLU A 8 -17.76 9.94 14.32
N THR A 9 -16.76 10.82 14.32
CA THR A 9 -15.70 10.77 13.32
C THR A 9 -15.00 9.45 13.54
N ASN A 10 -15.39 8.42 12.78
CA ASN A 10 -14.67 7.16 12.71
C ASN A 10 -13.22 7.52 12.39
N VAL A 11 -12.33 7.40 13.37
CA VAL A 11 -10.90 7.63 13.14
C VAL A 11 -10.46 6.54 12.19
N THR A 12 -10.35 6.86 10.91
CA THR A 12 -9.87 5.93 9.89
C THR A 12 -8.38 5.74 10.09
N THR A 13 -8.03 4.67 10.80
CA THR A 13 -6.64 4.26 10.98
C THR A 13 -6.11 3.70 9.67
N GLY A 14 -5.10 4.38 9.11
CA GLY A 14 -4.30 3.85 8.00
C GLY A 14 -3.28 2.83 8.48
N ALA A 15 -2.73 2.06 7.55
CA ALA A 15 -1.78 1.01 7.85
C ALA A 15 -0.94 0.68 6.61
N THR A 16 0.23 0.09 6.82
CA THR A 16 1.05 -0.48 5.75
C THR A 16 1.14 -1.99 5.94
N VAL A 17 0.78 -2.75 4.92
CA VAL A 17 0.93 -4.21 4.88
C VAL A 17 1.93 -4.56 3.79
N TRP A 18 3.11 -5.03 4.19
CA TRP A 18 4.15 -5.46 3.27
C TRP A 18 4.11 -6.97 3.05
N LEU A 19 3.78 -7.39 1.84
CA LEU A 19 3.73 -8.80 1.47
C LEU A 19 5.06 -9.17 0.82
N THR A 20 5.83 -10.04 1.45
CA THR A 20 7.12 -10.54 0.96
C THR A 20 7.05 -12.03 0.65
N GLY A 21 7.94 -12.50 -0.24
CA GLY A 21 7.97 -13.88 -0.71
C GLY A 21 8.54 -13.98 -2.13
N LEU A 22 8.81 -15.22 -2.55
CA LEU A 22 9.39 -15.53 -3.87
C LEU A 22 8.56 -14.94 -5.04
N PRO A 23 9.18 -14.69 -6.21
CA PRO A 23 8.42 -14.44 -7.44
C PRO A 23 7.35 -15.52 -7.65
N SER A 24 6.18 -15.13 -8.15
CA SER A 24 5.03 -16.04 -8.37
C SER A 24 4.42 -16.71 -7.13
N ALA A 25 4.78 -16.30 -5.90
CA ALA A 25 4.18 -16.82 -4.66
C ALA A 25 2.72 -16.33 -4.38
N GLY A 26 2.10 -15.60 -5.30
CA GLY A 26 0.71 -15.11 -5.15
C GLY A 26 0.54 -13.83 -4.33
N LYS A 27 1.62 -13.08 -4.06
CA LYS A 27 1.57 -11.81 -3.29
C LYS A 27 0.55 -10.82 -3.85
N THR A 28 0.61 -10.59 -5.16
CA THR A 28 -0.30 -9.69 -5.89
C THR A 28 -1.75 -10.17 -5.79
N THR A 29 -1.99 -11.48 -5.96
CA THR A 29 -3.33 -12.08 -5.81
C THR A 29 -3.90 -11.84 -4.41
N ILE A 30 -3.11 -12.07 -3.36
CA ILE A 30 -3.53 -11.82 -1.97
C ILE A 30 -3.78 -10.33 -1.74
N ALA A 31 -2.93 -9.45 -2.26
CA ALA A 31 -3.09 -8.00 -2.10
C ALA A 31 -4.41 -7.50 -2.69
N TYR A 32 -4.75 -7.90 -3.92
CA TYR A 32 -6.00 -7.46 -4.56
C TYR A 32 -7.25 -8.04 -3.90
N GLU A 33 -7.22 -9.32 -3.49
CA GLU A 33 -8.32 -9.93 -2.75
C GLU A 33 -8.55 -9.23 -1.40
N LEU A 34 -7.47 -8.99 -0.65
CA LEU A 34 -7.54 -8.24 0.61
C LEU A 34 -8.04 -6.81 0.38
N ALA A 35 -7.61 -6.16 -0.71
CA ALA A 35 -8.06 -4.82 -1.05
C ALA A 35 -9.57 -4.78 -1.33
N GLY A 36 -10.12 -5.77 -2.03
CA GLY A 36 -11.55 -5.89 -2.25
C GLY A 36 -12.33 -5.92 -0.94
N ARG A 37 -11.97 -6.83 -0.04
CA ARG A 37 -12.63 -7.00 1.27
C ARG A 37 -12.55 -5.75 2.14
N LEU A 38 -11.36 -5.15 2.25
CA LEU A 38 -11.19 -3.93 3.05
C LEU A 38 -11.99 -2.75 2.49
N ARG A 39 -12.13 -2.65 1.16
CA ARG A 39 -12.96 -1.61 0.52
C ARG A 39 -14.45 -1.85 0.78
N GLU A 40 -14.91 -3.11 0.77
CA GLU A 40 -16.30 -3.47 1.14
C GLU A 40 -16.61 -3.10 2.60
N GLU A 41 -15.61 -3.17 3.49
CA GLU A 41 -15.69 -2.72 4.89
C GLU A 41 -15.61 -1.18 5.06
N GLY A 42 -15.55 -0.42 3.95
CA GLY A 42 -15.53 1.04 3.96
C GLY A 42 -14.15 1.65 4.22
N HIS A 43 -13.07 0.88 4.09
CA HIS A 43 -11.72 1.42 4.23
C HIS A 43 -11.19 2.02 2.93
N LEU A 44 -10.38 3.08 3.08
CA LEU A 44 -9.51 3.57 2.01
C LEU A 44 -8.34 2.61 1.84
N VAL A 45 -8.13 2.08 0.63
CA VAL A 45 -7.11 1.06 0.35
C VAL A 45 -6.43 1.34 -0.98
N GLU A 46 -5.10 1.28 -0.97
CA GLU A 46 -4.27 1.41 -2.17
C GLU A 46 -3.33 0.21 -2.30
N VAL A 47 -3.18 -0.31 -3.52
CA VAL A 47 -2.26 -1.42 -3.81
C VAL A 47 -1.05 -0.85 -4.54
N LEU A 48 0.10 -0.88 -3.89
CA LEU A 48 1.36 -0.38 -4.45
C LEU A 48 2.03 -1.47 -5.29
N ASP A 49 1.60 -1.60 -6.55
CA ASP A 49 2.19 -2.55 -7.49
C ASP A 49 3.66 -2.16 -7.79
N GLY A 50 4.55 -3.15 -7.66
CA GLY A 50 5.98 -2.95 -7.87
C GLY A 50 6.34 -2.59 -9.30
N ASP A 51 5.58 -3.05 -10.29
CA ASP A 51 5.84 -2.79 -11.71
C ASP A 51 5.41 -1.36 -12.08
N GLU A 52 4.24 -0.91 -11.64
CA GLU A 52 3.76 0.47 -11.86
C GLU A 52 4.65 1.48 -11.12
N ILE A 53 5.04 1.20 -9.88
CA ILE A 53 5.97 2.06 -9.15
C ILE A 53 7.34 2.09 -9.85
N ARG A 54 7.79 0.96 -10.39
CA ARG A 54 9.05 0.90 -11.16
C ARG A 54 9.00 1.80 -12.39
N GLU A 55 7.87 1.81 -13.08
CA GLU A 55 7.64 2.62 -14.28
C GLU A 55 7.58 4.12 -13.98
N PHE A 56 6.82 4.55 -12.98
CA PHE A 56 6.51 5.98 -12.80
C PHE A 56 7.36 6.69 -11.74
N ILE A 57 7.75 5.98 -10.68
CA ILE A 57 8.42 6.59 -9.51
C ILE A 57 9.88 6.18 -9.44
N SER A 58 10.22 5.02 -9.99
CA SER A 58 11.59 4.48 -10.03
C SER A 58 12.17 4.43 -11.45
N ALA A 59 11.61 5.23 -12.37
CA ALA A 59 12.14 5.42 -13.71
C ALA A 59 13.63 5.77 -13.66
N GLY A 60 14.44 5.04 -14.44
CA GLY A 60 15.89 5.23 -14.53
C GLY A 60 16.72 4.40 -13.53
N LEU A 61 16.11 3.69 -12.58
CA LEU A 61 16.84 2.74 -11.74
C LEU A 61 17.12 1.44 -12.51
N GLY A 62 18.36 0.95 -12.42
CA GLY A 62 18.78 -0.33 -12.98
C GLY A 62 18.30 -1.52 -12.14
N PHE A 63 19.10 -2.59 -12.15
CA PHE A 63 18.91 -3.77 -11.30
C PHE A 63 20.08 -3.97 -10.34
N SER A 64 20.85 -2.91 -10.05
CA SER A 64 21.92 -3.00 -9.05
C SER A 64 21.34 -3.18 -7.65
N ARG A 65 22.17 -3.57 -6.68
CA ARG A 65 21.74 -3.68 -5.28
C ARG A 65 21.30 -2.32 -4.72
N GLU A 66 21.99 -1.26 -5.11
CA GLU A 66 21.68 0.11 -4.71
C GLU A 66 20.35 0.56 -5.31
N ASP A 67 20.13 0.33 -6.61
CA ASP A 67 18.85 0.60 -7.29
C ASP A 67 17.68 -0.09 -6.61
N ARG A 68 17.83 -1.38 -6.25
CA ARG A 68 16.80 -2.13 -5.52
C ARG A 68 16.53 -1.53 -4.14
N HIS A 69 17.57 -1.10 -3.43
CA HIS A 69 17.42 -0.46 -2.13
C HIS A 69 16.68 0.88 -2.24
N THR A 70 17.06 1.73 -3.20
CA THR A 70 16.37 3.00 -3.47
C THR A 70 14.91 2.78 -3.84
N ASN A 71 14.60 1.75 -4.64
CA ASN A 71 13.22 1.41 -4.99
C ASN A 71 12.39 1.05 -3.74
N VAL A 72 12.93 0.21 -2.85
CA VAL A 72 12.26 -0.15 -1.58
C VAL A 72 12.03 1.07 -0.69
N GLN A 73 13.01 1.99 -0.60
CA GLN A 73 12.84 3.24 0.15
C GLN A 73 11.74 4.14 -0.42
N ARG A 74 11.66 4.27 -1.75
CA ARG A 74 10.60 5.06 -2.41
C ARG A 74 9.22 4.49 -2.15
N ILE A 75 9.08 3.16 -2.24
CA ILE A 75 7.82 2.47 -1.92
C ILE A 75 7.46 2.68 -0.45
N GLY A 76 8.43 2.55 0.46
CA GLY A 76 8.23 2.77 1.90
C GLY A 76 7.72 4.17 2.22
N PHE A 77 8.33 5.19 1.60
CA PHE A 77 7.91 6.58 1.75
C PHE A 77 6.47 6.81 1.26
N LEU A 78 6.10 6.24 0.10
CA LEU A 78 4.74 6.35 -0.42
C LEU A 78 3.72 5.63 0.48
N ALA A 79 4.06 4.43 0.95
CA ALA A 79 3.21 3.67 1.86
C ALA A 79 2.98 4.40 3.19
N GLU A 80 4.03 5.00 3.76
CA GLU A 80 3.92 5.84 4.97
C GLU A 80 3.05 7.08 4.73
N LEU A 81 3.24 7.76 3.59
CA LEU A 81 2.45 8.92 3.20
C LEU A 81 0.96 8.57 3.07
N LEU A 82 0.63 7.41 2.53
CA LEU A 82 -0.74 6.91 2.45
C LEU A 82 -1.29 6.55 3.84
N ALA A 83 -0.52 5.78 4.61
CA ALA A 83 -0.92 5.33 5.95
C ALA A 83 -1.23 6.48 6.92
N ARG A 84 -0.39 7.52 6.95
CA ARG A 84 -0.63 8.69 7.80
C ARG A 84 -1.86 9.52 7.40
N ASN A 85 -2.39 9.32 6.19
CA ASN A 85 -3.63 9.93 5.69
C ASN A 85 -4.84 8.98 5.76
N GLY A 86 -4.76 7.90 6.55
CA GLY A 86 -5.90 7.00 6.79
C GLY A 86 -6.06 5.90 5.75
N VAL A 87 -5.16 5.78 4.78
CA VAL A 87 -5.19 4.75 3.73
C VAL A 87 -4.49 3.48 4.22
N LYS A 88 -5.03 2.31 3.89
CA LYS A 88 -4.36 1.02 4.07
C LYS A 88 -3.56 0.73 2.80
N ALA A 89 -2.24 0.93 2.84
CA ALA A 89 -1.33 0.65 1.73
C ALA A 89 -0.92 -0.83 1.75
N LEU A 90 -1.23 -1.56 0.68
CA LEU A 90 -0.84 -2.95 0.49
C LEU A 90 0.33 -3.03 -0.50
N VAL A 91 1.44 -3.62 -0.10
CA VAL A 91 2.69 -3.60 -0.86
C VAL A 91 3.12 -5.02 -1.26
N PRO A 92 2.68 -5.54 -2.43
CA PRO A 92 3.02 -6.89 -2.93
C PRO A 92 4.40 -7.01 -3.61
N VAL A 93 5.39 -6.22 -3.17
CA VAL A 93 6.69 -6.13 -3.86
C VAL A 93 7.73 -7.09 -3.29
N ILE A 94 8.66 -7.53 -4.13
CA ILE A 94 9.84 -8.26 -3.68
C ILE A 94 10.75 -7.29 -2.94
N ALA A 95 10.98 -7.54 -1.65
CA ALA A 95 12.00 -6.89 -0.84
C ALA A 95 13.13 -7.92 -0.58
N PRO A 96 14.19 -7.95 -1.42
CA PRO A 96 15.31 -8.88 -1.25
C PRO A 96 16.29 -8.44 -0.16
#